data_AF-A0A6G1J1V7-F1
#
_entry.id   AF-A0A6G1J1V7-F1
#
_cell.length_a   1.000
_cell.length_b   1.000
_cell.length_c   1.000
_cell.angle_alpha   90.00
_cell.angle_beta   90.00
_cell.angle_gamma   90.00
#
_symmetry.space_group_name_H-M   'P 1'
#
loop_
_entity.id
_entity.type
_entity.pdbx_description
1 polymer ?
#
loop_
_entity_poly.entity_id
_entity_poly.type
_entity_poly.pdbx_seq_one_letter_code
_entity_poly.pdbx_strand_id
1 'polypeptide(L)'
;MRSLFVAMVFVLGAIAVASPIAQEDSNAPGQCSQDCWNESAQDAGCDPNTDDDCLCGDFFDADTSCVARCPAGEALQVINILTLACDSV
;
A
#
# COMPACT_ATOMS: atom_id res chain seq x y z
N MET A 1 -45.79 -34.73 16.71
CA MET A 1 -44.63 -34.21 15.96
C MET A 1 -43.89 -33.23 16.86
N ARG A 2 -42.75 -33.65 17.40
CA ARG A 2 -41.89 -32.89 18.33
C ARG A 2 -41.04 -31.93 17.50
N SER A 3 -41.43 -30.66 17.41
CA SER A 3 -40.53 -29.60 16.92
C SER A 3 -39.79 -29.03 18.12
N LEU A 4 -38.53 -29.45 18.27
CA LEU A 4 -37.56 -28.85 19.17
C LEU A 4 -37.24 -27.44 18.67
N PHE A 5 -37.67 -26.43 19.42
CA PHE A 5 -37.16 -25.06 19.28
C PHE A 5 -35.73 -25.05 19.81
N VAL A 6 -34.75 -25.12 18.90
CA VAL A 6 -33.33 -24.92 19.24
C VAL A 6 -33.12 -23.42 19.42
N ALA A 7 -33.09 -22.98 20.68
CA ALA A 7 -32.67 -21.65 21.07
C ALA A 7 -31.16 -21.52 20.79
N MET A 8 -30.81 -20.89 19.66
CA MET A 8 -29.44 -20.58 19.32
C MET A 8 -29.00 -19.39 20.18
N VAL A 9 -28.24 -19.69 21.23
CA VAL A 9 -27.65 -18.71 22.14
C VAL A 9 -26.65 -17.87 21.35
N PHE A 10 -27.02 -16.63 21.02
CA PHE A 10 -26.08 -15.62 20.58
C PHE A 10 -25.20 -15.25 21.79
N VAL A 11 -24.03 -15.88 21.87
CA VAL A 11 -23.00 -15.46 22.82
C VAL A 11 -22.49 -14.10 22.33
N LEU A 12 -22.98 -13.04 22.97
CA LEU A 12 -22.39 -11.70 22.97
C LEU A 12 -21.01 -11.79 23.65
N GLY A 13 -20.04 -12.34 22.93
CA GLY A 13 -18.64 -12.30 23.30
C GLY A 13 -18.04 -10.98 22.81
N ALA A 14 -17.99 -9.98 23.68
CA ALA A 14 -17.19 -8.79 23.47
C ALA A 14 -15.71 -9.20 23.49
N ILE A 15 -15.16 -9.55 22.34
CA ILE A 15 -13.72 -9.71 22.18
C ILE A 15 -13.15 -8.30 21.99
N ALA A 16 -12.81 -7.64 23.09
CA ALA A 16 -11.98 -6.45 23.05
C ALA A 16 -10.54 -6.90 22.73
N VAL A 17 -10.26 -7.16 21.44
CA VAL A 17 -8.90 -7.25 20.95
C VAL A 17 -8.36 -5.82 20.86
N ALA A 18 -7.82 -5.31 21.97
CA ALA A 18 -6.97 -4.12 21.94
C ALA A 18 -5.63 -4.52 21.29
N SER A 19 -5.66 -4.65 19.96
CA SER A 19 -4.44 -4.64 19.15
C SER A 19 -4.28 -3.21 18.63
N PRO A 20 -3.12 -2.56 18.82
CA PRO A 20 -2.79 -1.37 18.04
C PRO A 20 -2.45 -1.85 16.63
N ILE A 21 -3.44 -2.33 15.88
CA ILE A 21 -3.36 -2.24 14.44
C ILE A 21 -3.54 -0.74 14.24
N ALA A 22 -2.45 -0.05 13.92
CA ALA A 22 -2.56 1.26 13.32
C ALA A 22 -3.57 1.09 12.18
N GLN A 23 -4.78 1.62 12.38
CA GLN A 23 -5.71 1.81 11.29
C GLN A 23 -5.11 2.95 10.49
N GLU A 24 -4.13 2.61 9.67
CA GLU A 24 -3.60 3.52 8.68
C GLU A 24 -4.73 3.78 7.71
N ASP A 25 -5.09 5.06 7.57
CA ASP A 25 -6.03 5.52 6.56
C ASP A 25 -5.57 4.97 5.20
N SER A 26 -6.22 3.91 4.75
CA SER A 26 -5.80 3.07 3.63
C SER A 26 -5.92 3.75 2.25
N ASN A 27 -6.05 5.08 2.23
CA ASN A 27 -6.20 5.90 1.03
C ASN A 27 -5.07 6.95 0.88
N ALA A 28 -4.16 7.10 1.85
CA ALA A 28 -2.99 7.94 1.71
C ALA A 28 -1.74 7.05 1.57
N PRO A 29 -0.78 7.40 0.68
CA PRO A 29 0.50 6.71 0.66
C PRO A 29 1.15 6.86 2.04
N GLY A 30 1.62 5.74 2.59
CA GLY A 30 2.35 5.74 3.85
C GLY A 30 3.59 6.64 3.78
N GLN A 31 4.11 7.04 4.95
CA GLN A 31 5.28 7.92 5.02
C GLN A 31 6.48 7.30 4.27
N CYS A 32 6.62 5.98 4.30
CA CYS A 32 7.71 5.28 3.62
C CYS A 32 7.66 5.49 2.10
N SER A 33 6.49 5.30 1.49
CA SER A 33 6.31 5.55 0.05
C SER A 33 6.55 7.01 -0.33
N GLN A 34 6.14 7.97 0.50
CA GLN A 34 6.37 9.40 0.24
C GLN A 34 7.86 9.76 0.32
N ASP A 35 8.57 9.21 1.30
CA ASP A 35 10.02 9.43 1.43
C ASP A 35 10.76 8.80 0.24
N CYS A 36 10.37 7.59 -0.18
CA CYS A 36 10.93 6.92 -1.35
C CYS A 36 10.71 7.70 -2.64
N TRP A 37 9.53 8.26 -2.85
CA TRP A 37 9.26 9.10 -4.02
C TRP A 37 10.22 10.29 -4.09
N ASN A 38 10.44 10.97 -2.96
CA ASN A 38 11.32 12.14 -2.89
C ASN A 38 12.81 11.79 -3.03
N GLU A 39 13.25 10.66 -2.47
CA GLU A 39 14.62 10.14 -2.59
C GLU A 39 14.90 9.76 -4.05
N SER A 40 13.98 9.02 -4.67
CA SER A 40 14.12 8.52 -6.04
C SER A 40 14.08 9.64 -7.07
N ALA A 41 13.26 10.68 -6.87
CA ALA A 41 13.26 11.86 -7.73
C ALA A 41 14.60 12.63 -7.66
N GLN A 42 15.21 12.71 -6.47
CA GLN A 42 16.53 13.31 -6.31
C GLN A 42 17.62 12.47 -6.96
N ASP A 43 17.57 11.15 -6.79
CA ASP A 43 18.56 10.22 -7.35
C ASP A 43 18.50 10.16 -8.88
N ALA A 44 17.30 10.19 -9.46
CA ALA A 44 17.10 10.20 -10.91
C ALA A 44 17.45 11.57 -11.55
N GLY A 45 17.44 12.66 -10.77
CA GLY A 45 17.79 14.00 -11.26
C GLY A 45 16.81 14.59 -12.27
N CYS A 46 15.57 14.06 -12.32
CA CYS A 46 14.48 14.47 -13.19
C CYS A 46 13.16 14.56 -12.39
N ASP A 47 12.11 15.15 -12.98
CA ASP A 47 10.80 15.27 -12.32
C ASP A 47 9.82 14.21 -12.84
N PRO A 48 9.56 13.13 -12.07
CA PRO A 48 8.67 12.05 -12.50
C PRO A 48 7.20 12.47 -12.61
N ASN A 49 6.82 13.66 -12.12
CA ASN A 49 5.44 14.15 -12.24
C ASN A 49 5.15 14.83 -13.59
N THR A 50 6.18 15.11 -14.39
CA THR A 50 6.05 15.87 -15.65
C THR A 50 6.80 15.24 -16.83
N ASP A 51 7.57 14.17 -16.60
CA ASP A 51 8.38 13.48 -17.59
C ASP A 51 8.17 11.95 -17.48
N ASP A 52 7.51 11.36 -18.48
CA ASP A 52 7.20 9.93 -18.50
C ASP A 52 8.47 9.07 -18.72
N ASP A 53 9.46 9.58 -19.47
CA ASP A 53 10.75 8.89 -19.66
C ASP A 53 11.53 8.85 -18.33
N CYS A 54 11.41 9.91 -17.53
CA CYS A 54 11.91 9.92 -16.15
C CYS A 54 11.16 8.90 -15.29
N LEU A 55 9.83 9.05 -15.19
CA LEU A 55 8.95 8.24 -14.35
C LEU A 55 9.14 6.74 -14.60
N CYS A 56 9.28 6.34 -15.87
CA CYS A 56 9.38 4.95 -16.29
C CYS A 56 10.81 4.49 -16.63
N GLY A 57 11.81 5.33 -16.36
CA GLY A 57 13.23 5.03 -16.49
C GLY A 57 13.91 4.97 -15.12
N ASP A 58 14.93 5.82 -14.93
CA ASP A 58 15.78 5.81 -13.74
C ASP A 58 14.99 6.03 -12.43
N PHE A 59 13.90 6.82 -12.46
CA PHE A 59 13.03 6.98 -11.30
C PHE A 59 12.34 5.68 -10.91
N PHE A 60 11.81 4.93 -11.88
CA PHE A 60 11.11 3.67 -11.63
C PHE A 60 12.01 2.68 -10.88
N ASP A 61 13.24 2.50 -11.37
CA ASP A 61 14.20 1.57 -10.78
C ASP A 61 14.61 2.02 -9.36
N ALA A 62 14.78 3.32 -9.15
CA ALA A 62 15.10 3.88 -7.84
C ALA A 62 13.93 3.73 -6.85
N ASP A 63 12.71 4.08 -7.25
CA ASP A 63 11.53 4.03 -6.38
C ASP A 63 11.15 2.60 -6.03
N THR A 64 11.13 1.69 -7.02
CA THR A 64 10.83 0.26 -6.76
C THR A 64 11.86 -0.40 -5.85
N SER A 65 13.14 -0.03 -5.99
CA SER A 65 14.21 -0.47 -5.07
C SER A 65 14.03 0.12 -3.68
N CYS A 66 13.64 1.40 -3.59
CA CYS A 66 13.40 2.08 -2.33
C CYS A 66 12.18 1.51 -1.60
N VAL A 67 11.03 1.32 -2.26
CA VAL A 67 9.82 0.83 -1.58
C VAL A 67 9.93 -0.63 -1.16
N ALA A 68 10.89 -1.40 -1.69
CA ALA A 68 11.17 -2.76 -1.24
C ALA A 68 11.57 -2.85 0.26
N ARG A 69 12.00 -1.75 0.90
CA ARG A 69 12.22 -1.67 2.36
C ARG A 69 10.98 -1.21 3.16
N CYS A 70 9.90 -0.80 2.50
CA CYS A 70 8.65 -0.38 3.13
C CYS A 70 7.79 -1.58 3.58
N PRO A 71 6.74 -1.37 4.40
CA PRO A 71 5.76 -2.40 4.69
C PRO A 71 5.22 -3.03 3.39
N ALA A 72 5.12 -4.37 3.36
CA ALA A 72 4.83 -5.09 2.11
C ALA A 72 3.54 -4.63 1.41
N GLY A 73 2.52 -4.19 2.16
CA GLY A 73 1.30 -3.65 1.58
C GLY A 73 1.52 -2.36 0.79
N GLU A 74 2.30 -1.43 1.33
CA GLU A 74 2.68 -0.17 0.66
C GLU A 74 3.57 -0.45 -0.55
N ALA A 75 4.59 -1.29 -0.37
CA ALA A 75 5.52 -1.66 -1.45
C ALA A 75 4.79 -2.24 -2.66
N LEU A 76 3.90 -3.21 -2.43
CA LEU A 76 3.10 -3.82 -3.49
C LEU A 76 2.13 -2.84 -4.15
N GLN A 77 1.55 -1.92 -3.37
CA GLN A 77 0.65 -0.91 -3.91
C GLN A 77 1.40 0.02 -4.88
N VAL A 78 2.56 0.55 -4.47
CA VAL A 78 3.37 1.46 -5.30
C VAL A 78 3.88 0.76 -6.56
N ILE A 79 4.49 -0.43 -6.41
CA ILE A 79 5.02 -1.19 -7.54
C ILE A 79 3.91 -1.49 -8.56
N ASN A 80 2.72 -1.87 -8.11
CA ASN A 80 1.60 -2.14 -9.02
C ASN A 80 1.14 -0.87 -9.76
N ILE A 81 1.05 0.26 -9.07
CA ILE A 81 0.67 1.54 -9.69
C ILE A 81 1.69 1.95 -10.75
N LEU A 82 2.98 1.94 -10.41
CA LEU A 82 4.05 2.33 -11.33
C LEU A 82 4.13 1.38 -12.53
N THR A 83 4.04 0.06 -12.30
CA THR A 83 4.06 -0.92 -13.40
C THR A 83 2.90 -0.69 -14.36
N LEU A 84 1.70 -0.42 -13.85
CA LEU A 84 0.54 -0.12 -14.69
C LEU A 84 0.67 1.20 -15.47
N ALA A 85 1.28 2.23 -14.86
CA ALA A 85 1.54 3.48 -15.55
C ALA A 85 2.52 3.29 -16.71
N CYS A 86 3.61 2.56 -16.45
CA CYS A 86 4.72 2.39 -17.38
C CYS A 86 4.51 1.30 -18.43
N ASP A 87 3.59 0.35 -18.23
CA ASP A 87 3.23 -0.67 -19.24
C ASP A 87 2.62 -0.06 -20.53
N SER A 88 2.25 1.22 -20.51
CA SER A 88 1.59 1.93 -21.62
C SER A 88 2.45 3.00 -22.30
N VAL A 89 3.68 3.21 -21.81
CA VAL A 89 4.65 4.19 -22.32
C VAL A 89 5.54 3.52 -23.37
#